data_AF-Q6LBP1-F1
#
_entry.id   AF-Q6LBP1-F1
#
_cell.length_a   1.000
_cell.length_b   1.000
_cell.length_c   1.000
_cell.angle_alpha   90.00
_cell.angle_beta   90.00
_cell.angle_gamma   90.00
#
_symmetry.space_group_name_H-M   'P 1'
#
loop_
_entity.id
_entity.type
_entity.pdbx_description
1 polymer ?
#
loop_
_entity_poly.entity_id
_entity_poly.type
_entity_poly.pdbx_seq_one_letter_code
_entity_poly.pdbx_strand_id
1 'polypeptide(L)' 'EFEEDGEIKRVYGNSPGYYDGRYWVMWKLPMFGCTEASQVLNEVNECAKAYPNAFIRVIGFDNVRQVQCISFIVHKPEYN' A
#
# COMPACT_ATOMS: atom_id res chain seq x y z
N GLU A 1 1.04 1.39 -2.26
CA GLU A 1 1.56 0.02 -2.10
C GLU A 1 0.53 -0.96 -2.60
N PHE A 2 0.95 -2.15 -3.01
CA PHE A 2 0.06 -3.21 -3.50
C PHE A 2 0.49 -4.59 -3.00
N GLU A 3 -0.48 -5.50 -2.88
CA GLU A 3 -0.28 -6.88 -2.42
C GLU A 3 -1.43 -7.77 -2.94
N GLU A 4 -1.15 -9.03 -3.30
CA GLU A 4 -2.18 -9.96 -3.81
C GLU A 4 -2.88 -10.72 -2.68
N ASP A 5 -2.16 -11.03 -1.59
CA ASP A 5 -2.70 -11.80 -0.47
C ASP A 5 -3.62 -10.95 0.43
N GLY A 6 -3.18 -9.75 0.80
CA GLY A 6 -3.95 -8.79 1.60
C GLY A 6 -4.16 -9.17 3.08
N GLU A 7 -3.55 -10.26 3.55
CA GLU A 7 -3.75 -10.81 4.90
C GLU A 7 -2.55 -10.63 5.83
N ILE A 8 -2.84 -10.51 7.14
CA ILE A 8 -1.82 -10.58 8.20
C ILE A 8 -1.65 -12.03 8.65
N LYS A 9 -0.41 -12.53 8.65
CA LYS A 9 -0.07 -13.92 8.97
C LYS A 9 1.01 -14.02 10.04
N ARG A 10 1.28 -15.24 10.52
CA ARG A 10 2.37 -15.58 11.45
C ARG A 10 3.01 -16.90 11.04
N VAL A 11 3.84 -16.85 10.01
CA VAL A 11 4.53 -18.01 9.41
C VAL A 11 5.96 -18.12 9.96
N TYR A 12 6.67 -17.00 10.09
CA TYR A 12 8.11 -17.00 10.39
C TYR A 12 8.44 -16.63 11.84
N GLY A 13 7.44 -16.22 12.62
CA GLY A 13 7.63 -15.86 14.02
C GLY A 13 6.32 -15.69 14.77
N ASN A 14 6.37 -15.86 16.09
CA ASN A 14 5.21 -15.77 16.99
C ASN A 14 5.48 -14.98 18.28
N SER A 15 6.59 -14.25 18.34
CA SER A 15 6.91 -13.37 19.46
C SER A 15 5.93 -12.19 19.54
N PRO A 16 5.73 -11.58 20.72
CA PRO A 16 4.90 -10.38 20.87
C PRO A 16 5.35 -9.26 19.91
N GLY A 17 4.40 -8.67 19.17
CA GLY A 17 4.66 -7.61 18.18
C GLY A 17 5.12 -8.09 16.80
N TYR A 18 5.34 -9.39 16.60
CA TYR A 18 5.68 -9.96 15.30
C TYR A 18 4.43 -10.41 14.52
N TYR A 19 4.36 -9.95 13.27
CA TYR A 19 3.34 -10.34 12.28
C TYR A 19 3.94 -10.23 10.87
N ASP A 20 3.68 -11.23 10.03
CA ASP A 20 3.97 -11.25 8.60
C ASP A 20 2.83 -10.54 7.83
N GLY A 21 3.11 -10.08 6.61
CA GLY A 21 2.10 -9.41 5.75
C GLY A 21 1.80 -7.94 6.10
N ARG A 22 2.49 -7.36 7.10
CA ARG A 22 2.37 -5.91 7.42
C ARG A 22 2.87 -5.02 6.27
N TYR A 23 4.01 -5.39 5.70
CA TYR A 23 4.62 -4.70 4.58
C TYR A 23 4.04 -5.23 3.27
N TRP A 24 3.71 -4.30 2.38
CA TRP A 24 3.27 -4.56 1.02
C TRP A 24 4.34 -4.05 0.05
N VAL A 25 4.24 -4.41 -1.23
CA VAL A 25 5.19 -3.98 -2.24
C VAL A 25 4.97 -2.49 -2.56
N MET A 26 6.06 -1.72 -2.63
CA MET A 26 6.01 -0.32 -3.02
C MET A 26 5.73 -0.20 -4.52
N TRP A 27 4.74 0.61 -4.90
CA TRP A 27 4.55 1.02 -6.27
C TRP A 27 5.44 2.24 -6.53
N LYS A 28 6.47 2.08 -7.36
CA LYS A 28 7.48 3.10 -7.65
C LYS A 28 8.12 3.66 -6.37
N LEU A 29 8.05 4.98 -6.15
CA LEU A 29 8.62 5.71 -5.02
C LEU A 29 7.59 6.67 -4.44
N PRO A 30 7.76 7.15 -3.19
CA PRO A 30 6.92 8.23 -2.66
C PRO A 30 6.95 9.45 -3.59
N MET A 31 5.80 10.05 -3.82
CA MET A 31 5.63 11.17 -4.75
C MET A 31 6.06 12.50 -4.12
N PHE A 32 7.36 12.64 -3.82
CA PHE A 32 7.91 13.86 -3.22
C PHE A 32 7.65 15.09 -4.10
N GLY A 33 7.13 16.16 -3.51
CA GLY A 33 6.81 17.40 -4.23
C GLY A 33 5.52 17.35 -5.06
N CYS A 34 4.76 16.25 -5.04
CA CYS A 34 3.45 16.18 -5.67
C CYS A 34 2.45 17.11 -4.98
N THR A 35 1.86 18.04 -5.73
CA THR A 35 0.83 18.97 -5.25
C THR A 35 -0.56 18.69 -5.80
N GLU A 36 -0.66 17.82 -6.82
CA GLU A 36 -1.90 17.55 -7.55
C GLU A 36 -2.43 16.14 -7.26
N ALA A 37 -3.62 16.05 -6.67
CA ALA A 37 -4.23 14.77 -6.33
C ALA A 37 -4.48 13.86 -7.55
N SER A 38 -4.72 14.46 -8.73
CA SER A 38 -4.90 13.72 -9.98
C SER A 38 -3.69 12.87 -10.35
N GLN A 39 -2.47 13.31 -10.02
CA GLN A 39 -1.25 12.53 -10.27
C GLN A 39 -1.24 11.25 -9.44
N VAL A 40 -1.67 11.32 -8.17
CA VAL A 40 -1.80 10.13 -7.30
C VAL A 40 -2.84 9.16 -7.85
N LEU A 41 -4.01 9.67 -8.27
CA LEU A 41 -5.06 8.84 -8.86
C LEU A 41 -4.61 8.17 -10.16
N ASN A 42 -3.83 8.86 -10.99
CA ASN A 42 -3.25 8.27 -12.20
C ASN A 42 -2.33 7.08 -11.86
N GLU A 43 -1.46 7.23 -10.86
CA GLU A 43 -0.59 6.14 -10.43
C GLU A 43 -1.35 4.96 -9.82
N VAL A 44 -2.43 5.21 -9.07
CA VAL A 44 -3.33 4.16 -8.58
C VAL A 44 -3.94 3.38 -9.75
N ASN A 45 -4.43 4.08 -10.77
CA ASN A 45 -5.00 3.45 -11.96
C ASN A 45 -3.96 2.64 -12.75
N GLU A 46 -2.74 3.15 -12.91
CA GLU A 46 -1.65 2.40 -13.56
C GLU A 46 -1.25 1.17 -12.76
N CYS A 47 -1.19 1.27 -11.43
CA CYS A 47 -0.95 0.13 -10.56
C CYS A 47 -2.07 -0.93 -10.69
N ALA A 48 -3.34 -0.51 -10.73
CA ALA A 48 -4.48 -1.42 -10.89
C ALA A 48 -4.49 -2.11 -12.26
N LYS A 49 -4.10 -1.39 -13.32
CA LYS A 49 -3.94 -2.00 -14.66
C LYS A 49 -2.82 -3.04 -14.70
N ALA A 50 -1.69 -2.75 -14.04
CA ALA A 50 -0.55 -3.67 -13.98
C ALA A 50 -0.82 -4.89 -13.08
N TYR A 51 -1.56 -4.69 -12.00
CA TYR A 51 -1.87 -5.71 -10.98
C TYR A 51 -3.38 -5.73 -10.68
N PRO A 52 -4.20 -6.27 -11.60
CA PRO A 52 -5.67 -6.22 -11.47
C PRO A 52 -6.22 -7.08 -10.33
N ASN A 53 -5.45 -8.04 -9.83
CA ASN A 53 -5.84 -8.92 -8.74
C ASN A 53 -5.24 -8.50 -7.38
N ALA A 54 -4.61 -7.32 -7.31
CA ALA A 54 -3.97 -6.86 -6.09
C ALA A 54 -4.88 -5.91 -5.29
N PHE A 55 -4.80 -6.00 -3.98
CA PHE A 55 -5.18 -4.90 -3.10
C PHE A 55 -4.23 -3.74 -3.32
N ILE A 56 -4.76 -2.52 -3.39
CA ILE A 56 -3.95 -1.29 -3.49
C ILE A 56 -4.38 -0.34 -2.39
N ARG A 57 -3.39 0.14 -1.65
CA ARG A 57 -3.57 1.17 -0.63
C ARG A 57 -2.71 2.40 -0.90
N VAL A 58 -3.26 3.56 -0.58
CA VAL A 58 -2.52 4.82 -0.54
C VAL A 58 -2.04 5.04 0.89
N ILE A 59 -0.77 5.39 1.02
CA ILE A 59 -0.12 5.73 2.28
C ILE A 59 0.52 7.10 2.17
N GLY A 60 0.65 7.78 3.30
CA GLY A 60 1.29 9.08 3.37
C GLY A 60 2.20 9.18 4.59
N PHE A 61 3.28 9.94 4.42
CA PHE A 61 4.33 10.07 5.41
C PHE A 61 4.43 11.53 5.88
N ASP A 62 4.60 11.69 7.19
CA ASP A 62 5.04 12.94 7.79
C ASP A 62 6.55 12.82 8.05
N ASN A 63 7.34 13.58 7.30
CA ASN A 63 8.80 13.53 7.38
C ASN A 63 9.34 14.20 8.66
N VAL A 64 8.60 15.13 9.26
CA VAL A 64 8.99 15.80 10.51
C VAL A 64 8.83 14.84 11.69
N ARG A 65 7.69 14.14 11.74
CA ARG A 65 7.41 13.15 12.79
C ARG A 65 8.02 11.78 12.53
N GLN A 66 8.53 11.54 11.32
CA GLN A 66 9.09 10.25 10.87
C GLN A 66 8.11 9.08 11.01
N VAL A 67 6.84 9.32 10.69
CA VAL A 67 5.78 8.30 10.75
C VAL A 67 4.96 8.26 9.48
N GLN A 68 4.45 7.07 9.16
CA GLN A 68 3.33 6.95 8.26
C GLN A 68 2.07 7.47 8.97
N CYS A 69 1.48 8.55 8.47
CA CYS A 69 0.37 9.26 9.12
C CYS A 69 -1.01 8.90 8.55
N ILE A 70 -1.05 8.25 7.37
CA ILE A 70 -2.29 7.81 6.73
C ILE A 70 -2.07 6.48 5.99
N SER A 71 -3.13 5.66 5.97
CA SER A 71 -3.20 4.38 5.25
C SER A 71 -4.65 4.03 4.97
N PHE A 72 -5.06 3.95 3.71
CA PHE A 72 -6.41 3.51 3.33
C PHE A 72 -6.42 2.74 2.02
N ILE A 73 -7.37 1.80 1.91
CA ILE A 73 -7.56 1.00 0.71
C ILE A 73 -8.21 1.84 -0.40
N VAL A 74 -7.75 1.70 -1.64
CA VAL A 74 -8.29 2.40 -2.81
C VAL A 74 -8.71 1.45 -3.93
N HIS A 75 -8.20 0.23 -3.94
CA HIS A 75 -8.63 -0.84 -4.85
C HIS A 75 -8.65 -2.18 -4.08
N LYS A 76 -9.66 -2.99 -4.36
CA LYS A 76 -9.77 -4.37 -3.91
C LYS A 76 -9.97 -5.24 -5.16
N PRO A 77 -9.35 -6.43 -5.22
CA PRO A 77 -9.63 -7.36 -6.30
C PRO A 77 -11.11 -7.77 -6.28
N GLU A 78 -11.68 -8.02 -7.45
CA GLU A 78 -13.00 -8.61 -7.57
C GLU A 78 -12.91 -10.10 -7.22
N TYR A 79 -13.57 -10.52 -6.15
CA TYR A 79 -13.82 -11.92 -5.88
C TYR A 79 -15.12 -12.29 -6.58
N ASN A 80 -15.05 -13.13 -7.61
CA ASN A 80 -16.22 -13.81 -8.19
C ASN A 80 -16.73 -14.91 -7.25
#